data_AF-A0A4Q3ALC8-F1
#
_entry.id   AF-A0A4Q3ALC8-F1
#
_cell.length_a   1.000
_cell.length_b   1.000
_cell.length_c   1.000
_cell.angle_alpha   90.00
_cell.angle_beta   90.00
_cell.angle_gamma   90.00
#
_symmetry.space_group_name_H-M   'P 1'
#
loop_
_entity.id
_entity.type
_entity.pdbx_description
1 polymer ?
#
loop_
_entity_poly.entity_id
_entity_poly.type
_entity_poly.pdbx_seq_one_letter_code
_entity_poly.pdbx_strand_id
1 'polypeptide(L)'
;MAHSPNFDVPRCDCRWFERAVKDDLIPVVFDELMNEYHLVHRNAGGHSLFYHCPFCGGRAPDSLRGTYWTEVSHEESHRLHQLTKDIKTPGELFETFGQPDRDFEVGGGCVTPGTDDAPPETTLGPRRVVFTGLSATADVHVRIDRYDRLRFSFAGRYIGPKRKPG
;
A
#
# COMPACT_ATOMS: atom_id res chain seq x y z
N MET A 1 9.70 -7.35 -2.01
CA MET A 1 8.96 -8.61 -2.05
C MET A 1 8.24 -8.74 -0.72
N ALA A 2 6.91 -8.79 -0.70
CA ALA A 2 6.21 -9.16 0.53
C ALA A 2 6.53 -10.64 0.78
N HIS A 3 7.06 -10.98 1.95
CA HIS A 3 7.19 -12.39 2.32
C HIS A 3 5.78 -12.96 2.45
N SER A 4 5.40 -13.85 1.54
CA SER A 4 4.20 -14.65 1.70
C SER A 4 4.28 -15.39 3.04
N PRO A 5 3.17 -15.49 3.80
CA PRO A 5 3.16 -16.26 5.04
C PRO A 5 3.60 -17.71 4.73
N ASN A 6 4.50 -18.24 5.57
CA ASN A 6 4.88 -19.64 5.46
C ASN A 6 3.73 -20.49 6.03
N PHE A 7 2.96 -21.13 5.14
CA PHE A 7 1.80 -21.93 5.53
C PHE A 7 2.16 -23.22 6.30
N ASP A 8 3.43 -23.63 6.27
CA ASP A 8 3.95 -24.78 7.02
C ASP A 8 4.08 -24.49 8.52
N VAL A 9 4.04 -23.20 8.90
CA VAL A 9 4.06 -22.81 10.32
C VAL A 9 2.67 -23.00 10.93
N PRO A 10 2.55 -23.68 12.10
CA PRO A 10 1.28 -23.84 12.78
C PRO A 10 0.69 -22.48 13.17
N ARG A 11 -0.64 -22.41 13.28
CA ARG A 11 -1.31 -21.19 13.76
C ARG A 11 -0.88 -20.88 15.19
N CYS A 12 -0.85 -19.59 15.52
CA CYS A 12 -0.64 -19.12 16.87
C CYS A 12 -1.66 -19.74 17.83
N ASP A 13 -1.17 -20.33 18.93
CA ASP A 13 -1.95 -20.96 20.00
C ASP A 13 -1.75 -20.28 21.36
N CYS A 14 -0.76 -19.39 21.48
CA CYS A 14 -0.41 -18.71 22.73
C CYS A 14 -1.38 -17.58 23.11
N ARG A 15 -2.37 -17.30 22.25
CA ARG A 15 -3.43 -16.28 22.40
C ARG A 15 -2.93 -14.84 22.59
N TRP A 16 -1.73 -14.53 22.10
CA TRP A 16 -1.18 -13.19 22.27
C TRP A 16 -1.99 -12.13 21.51
N PHE A 17 -2.43 -12.42 20.27
CA PHE A 17 -3.19 -11.45 19.48
C PHE A 17 -4.52 -11.04 20.14
N GLU A 18 -5.27 -12.01 20.66
CA GLU A 18 -6.54 -11.79 21.33
C GLU A 18 -6.38 -11.03 22.64
N ARG A 19 -5.24 -11.20 23.33
CA ARG A 19 -4.90 -10.39 24.51
C ARG A 19 -4.49 -8.98 24.10
N ALA A 20 -3.65 -8.84 23.06
CA ALA A 20 -3.15 -7.57 22.58
C ALA A 20 -4.27 -6.64 22.10
N VAL A 21 -5.28 -7.16 21.40
CA VAL A 21 -6.44 -6.35 20.95
C VAL A 21 -7.33 -5.87 22.10
N LYS A 22 -7.27 -6.53 23.27
CA LYS A 22 -8.04 -6.15 24.47
C LYS A 22 -7.28 -5.21 25.40
N ASP A 23 -6.00 -4.97 25.14
CA ASP A 23 -5.13 -4.15 25.97
C ASP A 23 -4.86 -2.82 25.26
N ASP A 24 -5.47 -1.74 25.75
CA ASP A 24 -5.35 -0.39 25.15
C ASP A 24 -3.92 0.17 25.18
N LEU A 25 -3.02 -0.42 25.98
CA LEU A 25 -1.60 -0.07 26.00
C LEU A 25 -0.84 -0.67 24.81
N ILE A 26 -1.36 -1.74 24.21
CA ILE A 26 -0.78 -2.40 23.05
C ILE A 26 -1.54 -1.90 21.81
N PRO A 27 -0.90 -1.17 20.89
CA PRO A 27 -1.60 -0.56 19.76
C PRO A 27 -1.87 -1.60 18.66
N VAL A 28 -2.53 -2.70 18.99
CA VAL A 28 -2.90 -3.76 18.06
C VAL A 28 -4.41 -3.72 17.85
N VAL A 29 -4.82 -3.69 16.59
CA VAL A 29 -6.24 -3.75 16.18
C VAL A 29 -6.48 -4.97 15.32
N PHE A 30 -7.72 -5.45 15.32
CA PHE A 30 -8.16 -6.52 14.42
C PHE A 30 -9.04 -5.93 13.32
N ASP A 31 -8.63 -6.12 12.06
CA ASP A 31 -9.44 -5.82 10.89
C ASP A 31 -10.33 -7.04 10.61
N GLU A 32 -11.56 -7.03 11.13
CA GLU A 32 -12.53 -8.12 10.97
C GLU A 32 -12.84 -8.42 9.50
N LEU A 33 -12.84 -7.40 8.66
CA LEU A 33 -13.12 -7.55 7.24
C LEU A 33 -12.01 -8.35 6.56
N MET A 34 -10.75 -7.99 6.84
CA MET A 34 -9.60 -8.65 6.23
C MET A 34 -9.16 -9.92 6.98
N ASN A 35 -9.70 -10.16 8.19
CA ASN A 35 -9.27 -11.21 9.11
C ASN A 35 -7.77 -11.07 9.49
N GLU A 36 -7.35 -9.86 9.86
CA GLU A 36 -5.93 -9.52 10.06
C GLU A 36 -5.66 -8.75 11.36
N TYR A 37 -4.50 -8.97 11.99
CA TYR A 37 -4.01 -8.19 13.13
C TYR A 37 -2.99 -7.14 12.71
N HIS A 38 -3.19 -5.91 13.16
CA HIS A 38 -2.45 -4.73 12.72
C HIS A 38 -1.85 -3.98 13.90
N LEU A 39 -0.55 -3.69 13.85
CA LEU A 39 0.09 -2.73 14.76
C LEU A 39 -0.14 -1.31 14.24
N VAL A 40 -0.84 -0.47 15.00
CA VAL A 40 -1.15 0.91 14.64
C VAL A 40 0.01 1.84 15.04
N HIS A 41 0.50 2.62 14.08
CA HIS A 41 1.57 3.60 14.31
C HIS A 41 0.98 4.96 14.69
N ARG A 42 0.97 5.27 15.99
CA ARG A 42 0.35 6.51 16.53
C ARG A 42 0.90 7.81 15.93
N ASN A 43 2.19 7.84 15.57
CA ASN A 43 2.88 9.08 15.17
C ASN A 43 3.11 9.23 13.66
N ALA A 44 3.01 8.14 12.90
CA ALA A 44 3.38 8.13 11.47
C ALA A 44 2.18 8.02 10.53
N GLY A 45 0.99 7.72 11.05
CA GLY A 45 -0.18 7.41 10.25
C GLY A 45 0.03 6.09 9.48
N GLY A 46 -0.57 5.01 9.96
CA GLY A 46 -0.50 3.73 9.26
C GLY A 46 -0.54 2.53 10.18
N HIS A 47 -0.36 1.36 9.57
CA HIS A 47 -0.35 0.09 10.27
C HIS A 47 0.70 -0.87 9.70
N SER A 48 1.22 -1.76 10.55
CA SER A 48 1.98 -2.94 10.13
C SER A 48 1.15 -4.19 10.34
N LEU A 49 1.10 -5.07 9.34
CA LEU A 49 0.43 -6.36 9.43
C LEU A 49 1.28 -7.39 10.19
N PHE A 50 0.69 -8.15 11.09
CA PHE A 50 1.31 -9.35 11.66
C PHE A 50 1.03 -10.58 10.80
N TYR A 51 2.10 -11.21 10.30
CA TYR A 51 2.02 -12.54 9.67
C TYR A 51 2.26 -13.68 10.67
N HIS A 52 3.04 -13.41 11.72
CA HIS A 52 3.41 -14.36 12.76
C HIS A 52 3.32 -13.69 14.14
N CYS A 53 3.07 -14.50 15.16
CA CYS A 53 3.09 -14.07 16.55
C CYS A 53 4.53 -13.78 16.98
N PRO A 54 4.84 -12.60 17.52
CA PRO A 54 6.19 -12.27 17.97
C PRO A 54 6.64 -13.08 19.21
N PHE A 55 5.74 -13.83 19.85
CA PHE A 55 6.03 -14.58 21.07
C PHE A 55 6.21 -16.08 20.84
N CYS A 56 5.29 -16.74 20.13
CA CYS A 56 5.41 -18.18 19.85
C CYS A 56 5.84 -18.51 18.42
N GLY A 57 6.01 -17.51 17.55
CA GLY A 57 6.33 -17.71 16.13
C GLY A 57 5.18 -18.27 15.28
N GLY A 58 4.07 -18.69 15.89
CA GLY A 58 2.91 -19.23 15.19
C GLY A 58 2.27 -18.22 14.24
N ARG A 59 1.76 -18.71 13.11
CA ARG A 59 1.11 -17.93 12.04
C ARG A 59 -0.14 -17.20 12.56
N ALA A 60 -0.35 -15.96 12.11
CA ALA A 60 -1.62 -15.23 12.29
C ALA A 60 -2.75 -15.88 11.47
N PRO A 61 -4.04 -15.56 11.72
CA PRO A 61 -5.13 -16.06 10.87
C PRO A 61 -4.91 -15.76 9.39
N ASP A 62 -5.45 -16.60 8.52
CA ASP A 62 -5.30 -16.42 7.08
C ASP A 62 -6.07 -15.16 6.64
N SER A 63 -5.36 -14.25 5.97
CA SER A 63 -5.91 -12.99 5.49
C SER A 63 -6.90 -13.22 4.34
N LEU A 64 -8.05 -12.55 4.41
CA LEU A 64 -9.03 -12.45 3.33
C LEU A 64 -8.70 -11.31 2.35
N ARG A 65 -7.61 -10.58 2.56
CA ARG A 65 -7.20 -9.48 1.69
C ARG A 65 -7.11 -9.91 0.23
N GLY A 66 -6.57 -11.10 -0.06
CA GLY A 66 -6.48 -11.58 -1.44
C GLY A 66 -7.82 -11.69 -2.17
N THR A 67 -8.95 -11.82 -1.47
CA THR A 67 -10.27 -12.03 -2.08
C THR A 67 -11.02 -10.75 -2.44
N TYR A 68 -10.54 -9.58 -1.99
CA TYR A 68 -11.24 -8.31 -2.19
C TYR A 68 -10.66 -7.42 -3.29
N TRP A 69 -9.73 -7.93 -4.07
CA TRP A 69 -9.15 -7.24 -5.21
C TRP A 69 -9.33 -8.10 -6.45
N THR A 70 -9.64 -7.48 -7.57
CA THR A 70 -9.63 -8.17 -8.86
C THR A 70 -8.21 -8.59 -9.22
N GLU A 71 -8.09 -9.67 -9.96
CA GLU A 71 -6.84 -10.02 -10.63
C GLU A 71 -6.68 -9.17 -11.89
N VAL A 72 -5.48 -8.62 -12.10
CA VAL A 72 -5.15 -7.93 -13.36
C VAL A 72 -4.57 -8.97 -14.30
N SER A 73 -5.35 -9.35 -15.33
CA SER A 73 -4.89 -10.36 -16.29
C SER A 73 -3.64 -9.90 -17.05
N HIS A 74 -2.92 -10.85 -17.63
CA HIS A 74 -1.74 -10.54 -18.43
C HIS A 74 -2.08 -9.66 -19.64
N GLU A 75 -3.18 -9.94 -20.34
CA GLU A 75 -3.64 -9.16 -21.48
C GLU A 75 -3.95 -7.72 -21.08
N GLU A 76 -4.62 -7.55 -19.94
CA GLU A 76 -5.00 -6.23 -19.44
C GLU A 76 -3.77 -5.43 -18.98
N SER A 77 -2.85 -6.07 -18.28
CA SER A 77 -1.56 -5.47 -17.91
C SER A 77 -0.78 -5.03 -19.16
N HIS A 78 -0.74 -5.86 -20.20
CA HIS A 78 -0.12 -5.51 -21.47
C HIS A 78 -0.82 -4.33 -22.15
N ARG A 79 -2.16 -4.32 -22.21
CA ARG A 79 -2.94 -3.20 -22.76
C ARG A 79 -2.64 -1.89 -22.03
N LEU A 80 -2.64 -1.90 -20.70
CA LEU A 80 -2.33 -0.73 -19.87
C LEU A 80 -0.87 -0.28 -20.02
N HIS A 81 0.06 -1.21 -20.19
CA HIS A 81 1.45 -0.88 -20.50
C HIS A 81 1.55 -0.16 -21.86
N GLN A 82 0.89 -0.67 -22.91
CA GLN A 82 0.87 0.00 -24.20
C GLN A 82 0.21 1.38 -24.15
N LEU A 83 -0.85 1.54 -23.35
CA LEU A 83 -1.54 2.81 -23.14
C LEU A 83 -0.65 3.88 -22.47
N THR A 84 0.28 3.46 -21.62
CA THR A 84 1.07 4.37 -20.76
C THR A 84 2.51 4.57 -21.23
N LYS A 85 3.02 3.73 -22.13
CA LYS A 85 4.46 3.65 -22.47
C LYS A 85 5.06 4.96 -22.98
N ASP A 86 4.29 5.78 -23.69
CA ASP A 86 4.78 6.99 -24.35
C ASP A 86 4.61 8.26 -23.49
N ILE A 87 3.94 8.16 -22.34
CA ILE A 87 3.73 9.27 -21.41
C ILE A 87 4.95 9.38 -20.49
N LYS A 88 5.69 10.48 -20.60
CA LYS A 88 6.96 10.71 -19.88
C LYS A 88 6.87 11.80 -18.84
N THR A 89 5.93 12.73 -18.97
CA THR A 89 5.82 13.90 -18.10
C THR A 89 4.43 14.02 -17.46
N PRO A 90 4.30 14.71 -16.30
CA PRO A 90 3.01 14.98 -15.68
C PRO A 90 2.06 15.78 -16.60
N GLY A 91 2.61 16.69 -17.42
CA GLY A 91 1.82 17.44 -18.40
C GLY A 91 1.13 16.52 -19.40
N GLU A 92 1.89 15.65 -20.06
CA GLU A 92 1.36 14.65 -20.99
C GLU A 92 0.36 13.71 -20.30
N LEU A 93 0.63 13.32 -19.05
CA LEU A 93 -0.25 12.47 -18.26
C LEU A 93 -1.64 13.09 -18.09
N PHE A 94 -1.69 14.35 -17.65
CA PHE A 94 -2.96 15.04 -17.38
C PHE A 94 -3.65 15.53 -18.66
N GLU A 95 -2.90 15.82 -19.73
CA GLU A 95 -3.48 16.07 -21.05
C GLU A 95 -4.13 14.81 -21.62
N THR A 96 -3.48 13.64 -21.47
CA THR A 96 -3.96 12.37 -22.04
C THR A 96 -5.11 11.77 -21.23
N PHE A 97 -5.01 11.74 -19.90
CA PHE A 97 -5.97 11.05 -19.02
C PHE A 97 -6.90 12.00 -18.25
N GLY A 98 -6.69 13.31 -18.32
CA GLY A 98 -7.43 14.28 -17.52
C GLY A 98 -6.98 14.31 -16.06
N GLN A 99 -7.85 14.82 -15.19
CA GLN A 99 -7.61 14.87 -13.76
C GLN A 99 -7.70 13.47 -13.13
N PRO A 100 -6.84 13.13 -12.15
CA PRO A 100 -6.91 11.84 -11.47
C PRO A 100 -8.11 11.77 -10.52
N ASP A 101 -8.64 10.57 -10.30
CA ASP A 101 -9.72 10.35 -9.33
C ASP A 101 -9.24 10.54 -7.88
N ARG A 102 -7.96 10.26 -7.63
CA ARG A 102 -7.32 10.44 -6.32
C ARG A 102 -5.94 11.02 -6.50
N ASP A 103 -5.65 12.05 -5.72
CA ASP A 103 -4.36 12.73 -5.69
C ASP A 103 -3.82 12.71 -4.26
N PHE A 104 -2.68 12.05 -4.09
CA PHE A 104 -1.97 11.96 -2.83
C PHE A 104 -0.73 12.83 -2.95
N GLU A 105 -0.73 13.94 -2.22
CA GLU A 105 0.42 14.82 -2.08
C GLU A 105 1.65 14.04 -1.61
N VAL A 106 2.82 14.66 -1.76
CA VAL A 106 4.12 14.14 -1.34
C VAL A 106 4.03 13.60 0.10
N GLY A 107 4.08 12.27 0.22
CA GLY A 107 3.98 11.57 1.49
C GLY A 107 5.29 11.63 2.25
N GLY A 108 5.45 12.67 3.07
CA GLY A 108 6.60 12.84 3.95
C GLY A 108 7.94 13.09 3.23
N GLY A 109 8.99 13.19 4.02
CA GLY A 109 10.37 13.28 3.54
C GLY A 109 11.34 12.85 4.62
N CYS A 110 12.55 12.45 4.24
CA CYS A 110 13.64 12.32 5.19
C CYS A 110 14.57 13.52 5.05
N VAL A 111 15.02 14.04 6.18
CA VAL A 111 16.16 14.97 6.20
C VAL A 111 17.36 14.11 6.54
N THR A 112 18.27 13.95 5.59
CA THR A 112 19.61 13.45 5.87
C THR A 112 20.35 14.58 6.58
N PRO A 113 20.80 14.39 7.84
CA PRO A 113 21.58 15.41 8.53
C PRO A 113 22.83 15.76 7.72
N GLY A 114 23.21 17.04 7.74
CA GLY A 114 24.46 17.48 7.12
C GLY A 114 25.68 16.97 7.88
N THR A 115 26.83 17.04 7.23
CA THR A 115 28.16 16.90 7.84
C THR A 115 28.87 18.26 7.82
N ASP A 116 30.07 18.34 8.39
CA ASP A 116 30.89 19.57 8.33
C ASP A 116 31.20 20.00 6.87
N ASP A 117 31.18 19.04 5.93
CA ASP A 117 31.50 19.25 4.51
C ASP A 117 30.27 19.30 3.59
N ALA A 118 29.06 19.00 4.10
CA ALA A 118 27.85 18.94 3.28
C ALA A 118 26.60 19.41 4.04
N PRO A 119 25.77 20.29 3.45
CA PRO A 119 24.53 20.72 4.08
C PRO A 119 23.53 19.56 4.19
N PRO A 120 22.56 19.62 5.13
CA PRO A 120 21.47 18.65 5.19
C PRO A 120 20.72 18.55 3.87
N GLU A 121 20.37 17.34 3.45
CA GLU A 121 19.55 17.10 2.25
C GLU A 121 18.15 16.63 2.64
N THR A 122 17.13 17.32 2.16
CA THR A 122 15.74 16.88 2.28
C THR A 122 15.36 16.05 1.06
N THR A 123 15.07 14.76 1.28
CA THR A 123 14.48 13.88 0.27
C THR A 123 12.99 13.81 0.47
N LEU A 124 12.23 14.32 -0.48
CA LEU A 124 10.77 14.23 -0.50
C LEU A 124 10.28 12.91 -1.09
N GLY A 125 9.19 12.38 -0.55
CA GLY A 125 8.47 11.25 -1.15
C GLY A 125 7.89 11.61 -2.53
N PRO A 126 7.62 10.63 -3.41
CA PRO A 126 6.94 10.90 -4.66
C PRO A 126 5.45 11.25 -4.41
N ARG A 127 4.90 12.20 -5.19
CA ARG A 127 3.45 12.39 -5.30
C ARG A 127 2.86 11.15 -5.97
N ARG A 128 1.66 10.74 -5.57
CA ARG A 128 0.98 9.60 -6.17
C ARG A 128 -0.39 10.02 -6.66
N VAL A 129 -0.69 9.76 -7.92
CA VAL A 129 -2.04 9.94 -8.48
C VAL A 129 -2.62 8.58 -8.90
N VAL A 130 -3.94 8.45 -8.90
CA VAL A 130 -4.63 7.21 -9.25
C VAL A 130 -5.80 7.48 -10.19
N PHE A 131 -5.84 6.72 -11.29
CA PHE A 131 -6.93 6.71 -12.26
C PHE A 131 -7.65 5.37 -12.20
N THR A 132 -8.96 5.41 -11.95
CA THR A 132 -9.85 4.26 -11.76
C THR A 132 -10.76 4.00 -12.96
N GLY A 133 -10.82 4.96 -13.91
CA GLY A 133 -11.63 4.86 -15.13
C GLY A 133 -10.93 4.23 -16.34
N LEU A 134 -9.63 3.94 -16.27
CA LEU A 134 -8.84 3.44 -17.41
C LEU A 134 -8.98 1.92 -17.64
N SER A 135 -9.55 1.19 -16.69
CA SER A 135 -9.76 -0.25 -16.72
C SER A 135 -10.95 -0.64 -15.84
N ALA A 136 -11.65 -1.71 -16.22
CA ALA A 136 -12.71 -2.28 -15.38
C ALA A 136 -12.15 -3.12 -14.21
N THR A 137 -10.92 -3.61 -14.32
CA THR A 137 -10.31 -4.57 -13.39
C THR A 137 -9.02 -4.05 -12.74
N ALA A 138 -8.55 -2.86 -13.10
CA ALA A 138 -7.34 -2.29 -12.53
C ALA A 138 -7.46 -0.79 -12.24
N ASP A 139 -6.86 -0.38 -11.12
CA ASP A 139 -6.51 1.00 -10.86
C ASP A 139 -5.11 1.27 -11.45
N VAL A 140 -4.95 2.37 -12.17
CA VAL A 140 -3.65 2.83 -12.68
C VAL A 140 -3.05 3.80 -11.68
N HIS A 141 -1.97 3.38 -11.03
CA HIS A 141 -1.23 4.18 -10.07
C HIS A 141 -0.01 4.80 -10.74
N VAL A 142 0.15 6.11 -10.61
CA VAL A 142 1.32 6.83 -11.11
C VAL A 142 2.04 7.47 -9.94
N ARG A 143 3.33 7.18 -9.80
CA ARG A 143 4.23 7.91 -8.91
C ARG A 143 4.99 8.96 -9.72
N ILE A 144 4.97 10.19 -9.25
CA ILE A 144 5.67 11.33 -9.82
C ILE A 144 6.80 11.67 -8.84
N ASP A 145 8.05 11.46 -9.25
CA ASP A 145 9.21 11.77 -8.42
C ASP A 145 9.55 13.27 -8.45
N ARG A 146 10.58 13.69 -7.68
CA ARG A 146 11.00 15.10 -7.59
C ARG A 146 11.55 15.68 -8.89
N TYR A 147 11.77 14.85 -9.91
CA TYR A 147 12.26 15.23 -11.24
C TYR A 147 11.19 15.03 -12.31
N ASP A 148 9.92 14.97 -11.90
CA ASP A 148 8.76 14.76 -12.77
C ASP A 148 8.81 13.44 -13.56
N ARG A 149 9.61 12.46 -13.13
CA ARG A 149 9.63 11.14 -13.78
C ARG A 149 8.45 10.31 -13.30
N LEU A 150 7.76 9.72 -14.28
CA LEU A 150 6.61 8.87 -14.03
C LEU A 150 7.01 7.41 -13.81
N ARG A 151 6.38 6.77 -12.82
CA ARG A 151 6.37 5.31 -12.68
C ARG A 151 4.94 4.81 -12.59
N PHE A 152 4.54 4.05 -13.60
CA PHE A 152 3.24 3.41 -13.67
C PHE A 152 3.26 2.05 -12.96
N SER A 153 2.16 1.73 -12.29
CA SER A 153 1.88 0.40 -11.75
C SER A 153 0.37 0.14 -11.83
N PHE A 154 0.00 -1.12 -12.01
CA PHE A 154 -1.39 -1.54 -12.16
C PHE A 154 -1.75 -2.40 -10.97
N ALA A 155 -2.79 -2.02 -10.23
CA ALA A 155 -3.28 -2.76 -9.09
C ALA A 155 -4.68 -3.24 -9.37
N GLY A 156 -5.04 -4.42 -8.89
CA GLY A 156 -6.42 -4.89 -8.90
C GLY A 156 -7.35 -3.85 -8.29
N ARG A 157 -8.55 -3.70 -8.82
CA ARG A 157 -9.57 -2.84 -8.25
C ARG A 157 -10.19 -3.51 -7.03
N TYR A 158 -10.45 -2.73 -6.00
CA TYR A 158 -11.14 -3.22 -4.81
C TYR A 158 -12.60 -3.56 -5.12
N ILE A 159 -13.00 -4.79 -4.81
CA ILE A 159 -14.36 -5.35 -4.98
C ILE A 159 -14.99 -5.78 -3.64
N GLY A 160 -14.30 -5.54 -2.53
CA GLY A 160 -14.83 -5.81 -1.20
C GLY A 160 -15.94 -4.84 -0.77
N PRO A 161 -16.53 -5.05 0.41
CA PRO A 161 -17.58 -4.20 0.92
C PRO A 161 -17.08 -2.76 1.13
N LYS A 162 -17.99 -1.79 0.95
CA LYS A 162 -17.68 -0.37 1.19
C LYS A 162 -17.31 -0.19 2.66
N ARG A 163 -16.08 0.29 2.92
CA ARG A 163 -15.68 0.70 4.27
C ARG A 163 -16.55 1.91 4.67
N LYS A 164 -17.14 1.86 5.87
CA LYS A 164 -17.76 3.06 6.43
C LYS A 164 -16.65 4.10 6.62
N PRO A 165 -16.86 5.38 6.26
CA PRO A 165 -15.93 6.42 6.66
C PRO A 165 -15.83 6.39 8.19
N GLY A 166 -14.62 6.21 8.68
CA GLY A 166 -14.28 6.31 10.10
C GLY A 166 -14.01 7.75 10.50
#